data_AF-A0A953QCN3-F1
#
_entry.id   AF-A0A953QCN3-F1
#
_cell.length_a   1.000
_cell.length_b   1.000
_cell.length_c   1.000
_cell.angle_alpha   90.00
_cell.angle_beta   90.00
_cell.angle_gamma   90.00
#
_symmetry.space_group_name_H-M   'P 1'
#
loop_
_entity.id
_entity.type
_entity.pdbx_description
1 polymer ?
#
loop_
_entity_poly.entity_id
_entity_poly.type
_entity_poly.pdbx_seq_one_letter_code
_entity_poly.pdbx_strand_id
1 'polypeptide(L)'
;MSKITDRIAAETGVPDLLQILARKIPPSDLQSLLLEALQIRARAVREADLLARSTPLTAPSSVDARALNEFDRVAFATAAEFDAVELSPLCPFGVSFTLGGIDPNNVVTTIRNTEVLGDSTEALALECARRRKRDRKTEVRLAASHRVIRMQPFDVPGFTPHFRLFALVSAGRDTGSHEFETRHLAGHIRFYLRLCRALAMKRPLVEISDLRVTAGLLEARGVRGDDVRQAVRAHRSGSSQKFLESRGIELPDSDPRLDSIAARVFEPLRDEFPEADFAVNLSRLEGLGYYTGLCLRVSPEAPDGVRYPVADGGFTDWTARLLADRKELLMTSGIGSEFVCRRYL
;
A
#
# COMPACT_ATOMS: atom_id res chain seq x y z
N MET A 1 2.44 -23.47 18.04
CA MET A 1 3.57 -24.06 17.30
C MET A 1 3.02 -24.73 16.05
N SER A 2 3.75 -24.68 14.94
CA SER A 2 3.25 -25.17 13.65
C SER A 2 3.38 -26.69 13.57
N LYS A 3 2.26 -27.41 13.39
CA LYS A 3 2.25 -28.87 13.22
C LYS A 3 3.20 -29.34 12.10
N ILE A 4 3.42 -28.48 11.10
CA ILE A 4 4.32 -28.76 9.96
C ILE A 4 5.77 -28.74 10.41
N THR A 5 6.19 -27.75 11.21
CA THR A 5 7.59 -27.64 11.66
C THR A 5 7.96 -28.75 12.64
N ASP A 6 7.00 -29.16 13.47
CA ASP A 6 7.19 -30.27 14.42
C ASP A 6 7.38 -31.60 13.67
N ARG A 7 6.58 -31.83 12.62
CA ARG A 7 6.73 -32.99 11.73
C ARG A 7 8.11 -33.02 11.06
N ILE A 8 8.57 -31.89 10.51
CA ILE A 8 9.87 -31.80 9.83
C ILE A 8 11.02 -32.07 10.81
N ALA A 9 10.95 -31.53 12.03
CA ALA A 9 11.97 -31.79 13.06
C ALA A 9 12.04 -33.28 13.42
N ALA A 10 10.90 -33.96 13.54
CA ALA A 10 10.84 -35.40 13.80
C ALA A 10 11.41 -36.24 12.64
N GLU A 11 11.03 -35.93 11.40
CA GLU A 11 11.49 -36.65 10.19
C GLU A 11 13.00 -36.48 9.93
N THR A 12 13.54 -35.30 10.23
CA THR A 12 14.98 -35.02 10.05
C THR A 12 15.84 -35.49 11.21
N GLY A 13 15.23 -35.86 12.35
CA GLY A 13 15.95 -36.22 13.57
C GLY A 13 16.72 -35.06 14.20
N VAL A 14 16.40 -33.81 13.85
CA VAL A 14 17.03 -32.60 14.39
C VAL A 14 16.10 -31.94 15.42
N PRO A 15 16.37 -32.08 16.72
CA PRO A 15 15.58 -31.43 17.77
C PRO A 15 15.64 -29.90 17.61
N ASP A 16 14.54 -29.22 17.94
CA ASP A 16 14.44 -27.75 17.90
C ASP A 16 14.79 -27.10 16.55
N LEU A 17 14.69 -27.83 15.43
CA LEU A 17 15.13 -27.36 14.11
C LEU A 17 14.68 -25.93 13.79
N LEU A 18 13.40 -25.61 14.02
CA LEU A 18 12.89 -24.25 13.78
C LEU A 18 13.60 -23.19 14.64
N GLN A 19 13.83 -23.47 15.92
CA GLN A 19 14.53 -22.52 16.80
C GLN A 19 16.01 -22.39 16.42
N ILE A 20 16.63 -23.48 15.96
CA ILE A 20 18.00 -23.45 15.44
C ILE A 20 18.07 -22.45 14.28
N LEU A 21 17.23 -22.64 13.26
CA LEU A 21 17.20 -21.80 12.06
C LEU A 21 16.77 -20.36 12.37
N ALA A 22 15.82 -20.15 13.28
CA ALA A 22 15.27 -18.83 13.53
C ALA A 22 16.12 -17.97 14.49
N ARG A 23 16.88 -18.58 15.41
CA ARG A 23 17.50 -17.86 16.53
C ARG A 23 18.89 -18.32 16.95
N LYS A 24 19.25 -19.61 16.77
CA LYS A 24 20.51 -20.13 17.34
C LYS A 24 21.70 -20.04 16.39
N ILE A 25 21.49 -19.98 15.07
CA ILE A 25 22.58 -19.79 14.11
C ILE A 25 22.66 -18.35 13.61
N PRO A 26 23.86 -17.84 13.27
CA PRO A 26 24.01 -16.53 12.65
C PRO A 26 23.22 -16.42 11.33
N PRO A 27 22.67 -15.24 10.99
CA PRO A 27 21.98 -15.03 9.72
C PRO A 27 22.82 -15.34 8.48
N SER A 28 24.15 -15.13 8.54
CA SER A 28 25.10 -15.47 7.47
C SER A 28 25.20 -16.97 7.22
N ASP A 29 25.15 -17.77 8.28
CA ASP A 29 25.32 -19.22 8.23
C ASP A 29 24.01 -19.85 7.75
N LEU A 30 22.87 -19.35 8.21
CA LEU A 30 21.56 -19.72 7.68
C LEU A 30 21.47 -19.44 6.18
N GLN A 31 21.89 -18.25 5.75
CA GLN A 31 21.90 -17.89 4.34
C GLN A 31 22.79 -18.83 3.53
N SER A 32 23.98 -19.17 4.03
CA SER A 32 24.91 -20.09 3.35
C SER A 32 24.32 -21.51 3.25
N LEU A 33 23.72 -22.01 4.33
CA LEU A 33 23.03 -23.30 4.34
C LEU A 33 21.88 -23.36 3.33
N LEU A 34 21.05 -22.31 3.27
CA LEU A 34 19.93 -22.23 2.33
C LEU A 34 20.41 -22.11 0.87
N LEU A 35 21.53 -21.40 0.62
CA LEU A 35 22.13 -21.31 -0.71
C LEU A 35 22.58 -22.69 -1.21
N GLU A 36 23.33 -23.44 -0.40
CA GLU A 36 23.79 -24.79 -0.74
C GLU A 36 22.60 -25.74 -0.99
N ALA A 37 21.59 -25.71 -0.11
CA ALA A 37 20.38 -26.52 -0.25
C ALA A 37 19.62 -26.20 -1.56
N LEU A 38 19.44 -24.91 -1.88
CA LEU A 38 18.78 -24.51 -3.13
C LEU A 38 19.63 -24.80 -4.36
N GLN A 39 20.96 -24.76 -4.27
CA GLN A 39 21.86 -25.11 -5.38
C GLN A 39 21.73 -26.59 -5.75
N ILE A 40 21.70 -27.49 -4.76
CA ILE A 40 21.47 -28.92 -4.99
C ILE A 40 20.12 -29.13 -5.67
N ARG A 41 19.06 -28.49 -5.16
CA ARG A 41 17.71 -28.62 -5.73
C ARG A 41 17.62 -28.06 -7.15
N ALA A 42 18.25 -26.92 -7.42
CA ALA A 42 18.24 -26.26 -8.72
C ALA A 42 18.92 -27.11 -9.80
N ARG A 43 20.04 -27.76 -9.47
CA ARG A 43 20.75 -28.67 -10.38
C ARG A 43 19.94 -29.92 -10.78
N ALA A 44 18.91 -30.26 -10.00
CA ALA A 44 18.01 -31.38 -10.30
C ALA A 44 16.77 -30.95 -11.11
N VAL A 45 16.58 -29.66 -11.41
CA VAL A 45 15.44 -29.17 -12.21
C VAL A 45 15.72 -29.37 -13.69
N ARG A 46 14.77 -29.97 -14.40
CA ARG A 46 14.82 -30.13 -15.87
C ARG A 46 13.96 -29.06 -16.54
N GLU A 47 14.22 -28.81 -17.82
CA GLU A 47 13.51 -27.79 -18.61
C GLU A 47 11.99 -28.04 -18.64
N ALA A 48 11.56 -29.30 -18.79
CA ALA A 48 10.16 -29.67 -18.75
C ALA A 48 9.48 -29.33 -17.40
N ASP A 49 10.23 -29.39 -16.30
CA ASP A 49 9.71 -29.04 -14.98
C ASP A 49 9.46 -27.53 -14.86
N LEU A 50 10.17 -26.68 -15.61
CA LEU A 50 9.96 -25.23 -15.60
C LEU A 50 8.61 -24.84 -16.20
N LEU A 51 8.26 -25.45 -17.34
CA LEU A 51 6.96 -25.22 -17.98
C LEU A 51 5.81 -25.67 -17.09
N ALA A 52 5.94 -26.85 -16.45
CA ALA A 52 4.94 -27.39 -15.54
C ALA A 52 4.78 -26.57 -14.24
N ARG A 53 5.77 -25.74 -13.88
CA ARG A 53 5.77 -24.90 -12.66
C ARG A 53 5.33 -23.47 -12.91
N SER A 54 4.92 -23.10 -14.12
CA SER A 54 4.38 -21.77 -14.39
C SER A 54 3.11 -21.53 -13.58
N THR A 55 3.03 -20.37 -12.92
CA THR A 55 1.87 -19.97 -12.12
C THR A 55 1.50 -18.53 -12.46
N PRO A 56 0.32 -18.03 -12.05
CA PRO A 56 -0.01 -16.62 -12.20
C PRO A 56 1.00 -15.65 -11.55
N LEU A 57 1.84 -16.13 -10.62
CA LEU A 57 2.92 -15.36 -10.00
C LEU A 57 4.11 -15.10 -10.96
N THR A 58 4.26 -15.92 -11.99
CA THR A 58 5.37 -15.84 -12.96
C THR A 58 4.89 -15.63 -14.39
N ALA A 59 3.57 -15.48 -14.57
CA ALA A 59 2.96 -15.23 -15.86
C ALA A 59 3.14 -13.76 -16.28
N PRO A 60 3.21 -13.45 -17.58
CA PRO A 60 3.10 -12.07 -18.05
C PRO A 60 1.79 -11.42 -17.59
N SER A 61 1.79 -10.09 -17.43
CA SER A 61 0.52 -9.37 -17.27
C SER A 61 -0.34 -9.52 -18.53
N SER A 62 -1.66 -9.59 -18.36
CA SER A 62 -2.61 -9.55 -19.47
C SER A 62 -2.79 -8.15 -20.08
N VAL A 63 -2.20 -7.11 -19.48
CA VAL A 63 -2.23 -5.74 -20.01
C VAL A 63 -1.14 -5.54 -21.04
N ASP A 64 -1.46 -4.87 -22.16
CA ASP A 64 -0.45 -4.47 -23.16
C ASP A 64 0.64 -3.61 -22.51
N ALA A 65 1.89 -4.01 -22.65
CA ALA A 65 3.03 -3.29 -22.10
C ALA A 65 3.14 -1.84 -22.61
N ARG A 66 2.67 -1.56 -23.83
CA ARG A 66 2.61 -0.21 -24.40
C ARG A 66 1.61 0.67 -23.65
N ALA A 67 0.46 0.12 -23.27
CA ALA A 67 -0.54 0.85 -22.48
C ALA A 67 0.01 1.20 -21.09
N LEU A 68 0.74 0.27 -20.45
CA LEU A 68 1.39 0.54 -19.17
C LEU A 68 2.47 1.62 -19.27
N ASN A 69 3.27 1.61 -20.33
CA ASN A 69 4.29 2.64 -20.55
C ASN A 69 3.67 4.01 -20.85
N GLU A 70 2.56 4.05 -21.59
CA GLU A 70 1.82 5.29 -21.83
C GLU A 70 1.19 5.84 -20.55
N PHE A 71 0.62 4.97 -19.71
CA PHE A 71 0.18 5.36 -18.38
C PHE A 71 1.33 5.96 -17.56
N ASP A 72 2.49 5.29 -17.51
CA ASP A 72 3.65 5.78 -16.75
C ASP A 72 4.12 7.14 -17.27
N ARG A 73 4.15 7.32 -18.59
CA ARG A 73 4.50 8.60 -19.24
C ARG A 73 3.57 9.73 -18.78
N VAL A 74 2.25 9.50 -18.83
CA VAL A 74 1.24 10.49 -18.40
C VAL A 74 1.33 10.74 -16.89
N ALA A 75 1.49 9.70 -16.08
CA ALA A 75 1.58 9.80 -14.63
C ALA A 75 2.81 10.58 -14.18
N PHE A 76 3.99 10.29 -14.71
CA PHE A 76 5.20 11.05 -14.38
C PHE A 76 5.12 12.51 -14.85
N ALA A 77 4.56 12.77 -16.03
CA ALA A 77 4.35 14.15 -16.49
C ALA A 77 3.38 14.91 -15.56
N THR A 78 2.34 14.24 -15.06
CA THR A 78 1.38 14.80 -14.10
C THR A 78 2.01 15.02 -12.73
N ALA A 79 2.97 14.18 -12.33
CA ALA A 79 3.72 14.25 -11.08
C ALA A 79 4.96 15.15 -11.14
N ALA A 80 5.01 16.15 -12.02
CA ALA A 80 6.21 16.98 -12.25
C ALA A 80 6.75 17.71 -10.99
N GLU A 81 5.93 17.83 -9.93
CA GLU A 81 6.33 18.40 -8.63
C GLU A 81 6.97 17.40 -7.65
N PHE A 82 7.02 16.12 -8.04
CA PHE A 82 7.66 15.02 -7.31
C PHE A 82 8.95 14.61 -8.00
N ASP A 83 9.98 14.28 -7.23
CA ASP A 83 11.18 13.66 -7.78
C ASP A 83 10.83 12.23 -8.24
N ALA A 84 10.91 11.98 -9.54
CA ALA A 84 10.76 10.63 -10.08
C ALA A 84 11.97 9.77 -9.72
N VAL A 85 11.73 8.60 -9.12
CA VAL A 85 12.77 7.63 -8.78
C VAL A 85 12.42 6.23 -9.30
N GLU A 86 13.44 5.51 -9.75
CA GLU A 86 13.31 4.09 -10.10
C GLU A 86 13.61 3.24 -8.86
N LEU A 87 12.70 2.32 -8.53
CA LEU A 87 12.82 1.49 -7.33
C LEU A 87 13.53 0.18 -7.65
N SER A 88 14.34 -0.28 -6.69
CA SER A 88 14.82 -1.66 -6.67
C SER A 88 13.64 -2.64 -6.57
N PRO A 89 13.68 -3.79 -7.25
CA PRO A 89 12.68 -4.85 -7.06
C PRO A 89 12.77 -5.53 -5.69
N LEU A 90 13.82 -5.23 -4.93
CA LEU A 90 14.07 -5.73 -3.58
C LEU A 90 14.08 -4.59 -2.56
N CYS A 91 13.57 -4.86 -1.37
CA CYS A 91 13.70 -4.04 -0.18
C CYS A 91 14.44 -4.79 0.95
N PRO A 92 14.98 -4.08 1.96
CA PRO A 92 15.56 -4.71 3.14
C PRO A 92 14.57 -5.67 3.82
N PHE A 93 15.07 -6.79 4.34
CA PHE A 93 14.25 -7.75 5.08
C PHE A 93 13.55 -7.11 6.28
N GLY A 94 12.29 -7.47 6.50
CA GLY A 94 11.44 -6.99 7.58
C GLY A 94 10.77 -5.65 7.29
N VAL A 95 10.95 -5.03 6.12
CA VAL A 95 10.36 -3.72 5.82
C VAL A 95 8.84 -3.80 5.77
N SER A 96 8.27 -4.80 5.11
CA SER A 96 6.81 -4.91 5.01
C SER A 96 6.14 -5.26 6.35
N PHE A 97 6.82 -6.02 7.21
CA PHE A 97 6.35 -6.27 8.57
C PHE A 97 6.48 -5.02 9.45
N THR A 98 7.66 -4.39 9.46
CA THR A 98 7.93 -3.27 10.35
C THR A 98 7.12 -2.05 9.97
N LEU A 99 7.10 -1.64 8.70
CA LEU A 99 6.37 -0.45 8.27
C LEU A 99 4.89 -0.77 8.03
N GLY A 100 4.60 -1.76 7.19
CA GLY A 100 3.24 -2.05 6.75
C GLY A 100 2.42 -2.95 7.67
N GLY A 101 3.02 -3.53 8.72
CA GLY A 101 2.34 -4.53 9.57
C GLY A 101 1.93 -5.79 8.81
N ILE A 102 2.56 -6.06 7.66
CA ILE A 102 2.24 -7.18 6.79
C ILE A 102 2.83 -8.46 7.37
N ASP A 103 1.99 -9.48 7.56
CA ASP A 103 2.44 -10.80 7.99
C ASP A 103 3.45 -11.35 6.96
N PRO A 104 4.63 -11.84 7.38
CA PRO A 104 5.66 -12.36 6.48
C PRO A 104 5.18 -13.50 5.57
N ASN A 105 4.10 -14.21 5.90
CA ASN A 105 3.50 -15.21 5.00
C ASN A 105 2.93 -14.59 3.72
N ASN A 106 2.64 -13.29 3.72
CA ASN A 106 2.14 -12.55 2.55
C ASN A 106 3.27 -11.84 1.77
N VAL A 107 4.54 -12.09 2.12
CA VAL A 107 5.71 -11.43 1.52
C VAL A 107 6.63 -12.48 0.89
N VAL A 108 7.15 -12.21 -0.30
CA VAL A 108 8.20 -13.05 -0.90
C VAL A 108 9.54 -12.69 -0.26
N THR A 109 9.86 -13.39 0.83
CA THR A 109 11.17 -13.30 1.48
C THR A 109 12.20 -14.10 0.69
N THR A 110 13.37 -13.50 0.43
CA THR A 110 14.47 -14.17 -0.27
C THR A 110 15.47 -14.77 0.72
N ILE A 111 16.22 -15.77 0.27
CA ILE A 111 17.30 -16.36 1.08
C ILE A 111 18.51 -15.43 1.29
N ARG A 112 18.53 -14.24 0.66
CA ARG A 112 19.62 -13.25 0.77
C ARG A 112 19.27 -12.09 1.71
N ASN A 113 18.39 -12.30 2.68
CA ASN A 113 17.98 -11.30 3.68
C ASN A 113 17.44 -10.01 3.05
N THR A 114 16.66 -10.17 1.98
CA THR A 114 15.85 -9.12 1.35
C THR A 114 14.45 -9.64 1.08
N GLU A 115 13.50 -8.73 0.89
CA GLU A 115 12.13 -9.00 0.47
C GLU A 115 11.93 -8.52 -0.97
N VAL A 116 11.09 -9.21 -1.76
CA VAL A 116 10.61 -8.64 -3.02
C VAL A 116 9.57 -7.58 -2.71
N LEU A 117 9.64 -6.45 -3.41
CA LEU A 117 8.83 -5.28 -3.11
C LEU A 117 7.32 -5.55 -3.32
N GLY A 118 6.55 -5.52 -2.23
CA GLY A 118 5.08 -5.68 -2.27
C GLY A 118 4.28 -4.38 -2.23
N ASP A 119 4.95 -3.28 -1.86
CA ASP A 119 4.37 -1.93 -1.82
C ASP A 119 5.44 -0.87 -2.11
N SER A 120 5.23 -0.08 -3.17
CA SER A 120 6.19 0.96 -3.56
C SER A 120 6.34 2.07 -2.52
N THR A 121 5.29 2.34 -1.73
CA THR A 121 5.34 3.41 -0.71
C THR A 121 6.29 3.07 0.43
N GLU A 122 6.53 1.80 0.74
CA GLU A 122 7.50 1.37 1.75
C GLU A 122 8.94 1.71 1.33
N ALA A 123 9.31 1.39 0.07
CA ALA A 123 10.62 1.72 -0.47
C ALA A 123 10.81 3.24 -0.60
N LEU A 124 9.78 3.96 -1.05
CA LEU A 124 9.79 5.42 -1.10
C LEU A 124 9.92 6.05 0.30
N ALA A 125 9.30 5.48 1.33
CA ALA A 125 9.41 5.94 2.70
C ALA A 125 10.83 5.80 3.26
N LEU A 126 11.52 4.68 2.96
CA LEU A 126 12.93 4.49 3.30
C LEU A 126 13.82 5.54 2.62
N GLU A 127 13.58 5.81 1.34
CA GLU A 127 14.31 6.81 0.59
C GLU A 127 14.04 8.23 1.14
N CYS A 128 12.79 8.56 1.45
CA CYS A 128 12.41 9.78 2.16
C CYS A 128 13.19 9.90 3.47
N ALA A 129 13.16 8.87 4.32
CA ALA A 129 13.89 8.87 5.58
C ALA A 129 15.40 9.09 5.37
N ARG A 130 16.00 8.45 4.37
CA ARG A 130 17.42 8.63 4.02
C ARG A 130 17.74 10.07 3.62
N ARG A 131 16.92 10.69 2.77
CA ARG A 131 17.10 12.10 2.34
C ARG A 131 16.87 13.07 3.49
N ARG A 132 15.77 12.90 4.24
CA ARG A 132 15.43 13.69 5.44
C ARG A 132 16.51 13.59 6.52
N LYS A 133 17.14 12.43 6.70
CA LYS A 133 18.25 12.26 7.64
C LYS A 133 19.46 13.15 7.29
N ARG A 134 19.70 13.41 6.00
CA ARG A 134 20.76 14.31 5.52
C ARG A 134 20.37 15.78 5.66
N ASP A 135 19.11 16.11 5.37
CA ASP A 135 18.57 17.45 5.54
C ASP A 135 17.14 17.41 6.09
N ARG A 136 17.01 17.82 7.36
CA ARG A 136 15.75 17.80 8.12
C ARG A 136 14.83 18.98 7.83
N LYS A 137 15.33 20.01 7.14
CA LYS A 137 14.56 21.22 6.82
C LYS A 137 13.79 21.06 5.51
N THR A 138 14.36 20.31 4.56
CA THR A 138 13.79 20.17 3.22
C THR A 138 12.73 19.08 3.17
N GLU A 139 11.55 19.42 2.66
CA GLU A 139 10.51 18.42 2.36
C GLU A 139 10.95 17.53 1.21
N VAL A 140 10.57 16.26 1.26
CA VAL A 140 10.91 15.27 0.24
C VAL A 140 9.62 14.76 -0.38
N ARG A 141 9.47 14.94 -1.69
CA ARG A 141 8.32 14.47 -2.47
C ARG A 141 8.81 13.56 -3.57
N LEU A 142 8.42 12.29 -3.54
CA LEU A 142 8.92 11.28 -4.49
C LEU A 142 7.76 10.61 -5.21
N ALA A 143 7.98 10.24 -6.47
CA ALA A 143 7.08 9.44 -7.28
C ALA A 143 7.82 8.25 -7.88
N ALA A 144 7.15 7.10 -8.00
CA ALA A 144 7.69 5.93 -8.69
C ALA A 144 6.57 5.08 -9.31
N SER A 145 6.89 4.42 -10.43
CA SER A 145 6.08 3.34 -10.97
C SER A 145 6.85 2.03 -10.82
N HIS A 146 6.24 1.02 -10.20
CA HIS A 146 6.93 -0.24 -9.97
C HIS A 146 5.98 -1.43 -10.00
N ARG A 147 6.46 -2.58 -10.51
CA ARG A 147 5.73 -3.84 -10.44
C ARG A 147 5.96 -4.47 -9.08
N VAL A 148 4.90 -4.58 -8.29
CA VAL A 148 4.93 -5.16 -6.95
C VAL A 148 4.43 -6.60 -6.95
N ILE A 149 4.84 -7.38 -5.95
CA ILE A 149 4.36 -8.75 -5.71
C ILE A 149 3.69 -8.85 -4.34
N ARG A 150 2.49 -9.44 -4.30
CA ARG A 150 1.71 -9.61 -3.08
C ARG A 150 1.21 -11.06 -2.99
N MET A 151 1.50 -11.74 -1.88
CA MET A 151 1.21 -13.18 -1.73
C MET A 151 -0.11 -13.49 -1.03
N GLN A 152 -0.87 -12.48 -0.59
CA GLN A 152 -2.21 -12.74 -0.06
C GLN A 152 -3.10 -13.39 -1.12
N PRO A 153 -4.03 -14.27 -0.71
CA PRO A 153 -5.01 -14.82 -1.62
C PRO A 153 -5.92 -13.71 -2.17
N PHE A 154 -6.17 -13.75 -3.47
CA PHE A 154 -7.14 -12.90 -4.14
C PHE A 154 -8.29 -13.75 -4.64
N ASP A 155 -9.49 -13.50 -4.12
CA ASP A 155 -10.73 -14.16 -4.56
C ASP A 155 -11.53 -13.27 -5.52
N VAL A 156 -10.92 -12.19 -6.03
CA VAL A 156 -11.57 -11.18 -6.87
C VAL A 156 -11.09 -11.33 -8.32
N PRO A 157 -12.00 -11.55 -9.29
CA PRO A 157 -11.64 -11.63 -10.70
C PRO A 157 -10.83 -10.42 -11.16
N GLY A 158 -9.74 -10.68 -11.90
CA GLY A 158 -8.86 -9.62 -12.43
C GLY A 158 -7.77 -9.15 -11.48
N PHE A 159 -7.74 -9.58 -10.21
CA PHE A 159 -6.61 -9.33 -9.31
C PHE A 159 -5.51 -10.36 -9.58
N THR A 160 -4.28 -9.88 -9.70
CA THR A 160 -3.10 -10.71 -9.98
C THR A 160 -2.09 -10.59 -8.84
N PRO A 161 -1.32 -11.65 -8.55
CA PRO A 161 -0.32 -11.64 -7.47
C PRO A 161 0.83 -10.65 -7.73
N HIS A 162 1.02 -10.22 -8.98
CA HIS A 162 1.86 -9.08 -9.30
C HIS A 162 1.14 -8.09 -10.21
N PHE A 163 1.37 -6.81 -9.99
CA PHE A 163 0.79 -5.73 -10.77
C PHE A 163 1.66 -4.48 -10.68
N ARG A 164 1.51 -3.54 -11.62
CA ARG A 164 2.20 -2.24 -11.57
C ARG A 164 1.40 -1.22 -10.74
N LEU A 165 2.11 -0.53 -9.86
CA LEU A 165 1.62 0.52 -8.97
C LEU A 165 2.39 1.81 -9.25
N PHE A 166 1.68 2.92 -9.46
CA PHE A 166 2.27 4.24 -9.43
C PHE A 166 2.01 4.87 -8.05
N ALA A 167 3.08 5.24 -7.35
CA ALA A 167 3.03 5.66 -5.96
C ALA A 167 3.65 7.04 -5.77
N LEU A 168 3.09 7.78 -4.82
CA LEU A 168 3.55 9.08 -4.36
C LEU A 168 3.82 9.05 -2.87
N VAL A 169 4.84 9.78 -2.43
CA VAL A 169 5.04 10.11 -1.02
C VAL A 169 5.44 11.56 -0.82
N SER A 170 5.00 12.15 0.28
CA SER A 170 5.43 13.47 0.74
C SER A 170 5.84 13.40 2.21
N ALA A 171 7.10 13.68 2.49
CA ALA A 171 7.70 13.62 3.82
C ALA A 171 8.20 14.98 4.28
N GLY A 172 7.93 15.33 5.52
CA GLY A 172 8.36 16.60 6.11
C GLY A 172 8.06 16.63 7.61
N ARG A 173 8.04 17.83 8.19
CA ARG A 173 7.72 18.01 9.61
C ARG A 173 6.36 18.64 9.79
N ASP A 174 5.71 18.27 10.89
CA ASP A 174 4.61 19.01 11.46
C ASP A 174 5.04 20.45 11.74
N THR A 175 4.30 21.39 11.17
CA THR A 175 4.46 22.84 11.32
C THR A 175 3.33 23.47 12.14
N GLY A 176 2.42 22.66 12.67
CA GLY A 176 1.23 23.08 13.41
C GLY A 176 0.00 23.24 12.52
N SER A 177 -1.16 23.35 13.15
CA SER A 177 -2.44 23.71 12.51
C SER A 177 -2.87 22.79 11.34
N HIS A 178 -2.38 21.55 11.31
CA HIS A 178 -2.57 20.60 10.21
C HIS A 178 -2.13 21.13 8.83
N GLU A 179 -1.19 22.06 8.80
CA GLU A 179 -0.77 22.72 7.56
C GLU A 179 -0.04 21.75 6.62
N PHE A 180 0.84 20.92 7.17
CA PHE A 180 1.50 19.87 6.38
C PHE A 180 0.48 18.87 5.85
N GLU A 181 -0.43 18.41 6.71
CA GLU A 181 -1.38 17.38 6.34
C GLU A 181 -2.37 17.84 5.28
N THR A 182 -2.99 19.01 5.47
CA THR A 182 -3.95 19.58 4.52
C THR A 182 -3.31 19.87 3.17
N ARG A 183 -2.13 20.50 3.14
CA ARG A 183 -1.42 20.84 1.90
C ARG A 183 -1.03 19.60 1.10
N HIS A 184 -0.43 18.60 1.73
CA HIS A 184 0.02 17.39 1.02
C HIS A 184 -1.14 16.45 0.68
N LEU A 185 -2.20 16.40 1.49
CA LEU A 185 -3.43 15.72 1.11
C LEU A 185 -4.06 16.35 -0.13
N ALA A 186 -4.20 17.68 -0.16
CA ALA A 186 -4.70 18.40 -1.33
C ALA A 186 -3.79 18.21 -2.56
N GLY A 187 -2.47 18.21 -2.37
CA GLY A 187 -1.50 17.97 -3.44
C GLY A 187 -1.63 16.58 -4.07
N HIS A 188 -1.75 15.54 -3.24
CA HIS A 188 -1.96 14.17 -3.72
C HIS A 188 -3.33 14.02 -4.42
N ILE A 189 -4.40 14.61 -3.87
CA ILE A 189 -5.73 14.59 -4.53
C ILE A 189 -5.67 15.31 -5.89
N ARG A 190 -5.07 16.51 -5.93
CA ARG A 190 -4.88 17.29 -7.16
C ARG A 190 -4.14 16.48 -8.22
N PHE A 191 -3.08 15.76 -7.85
CA PHE A 191 -2.38 14.86 -8.76
C PHE A 191 -3.35 13.82 -9.36
N TYR A 192 -4.14 13.12 -8.54
CA TYR A 192 -5.05 12.10 -9.05
C TYR A 192 -6.16 12.68 -9.93
N LEU A 193 -6.68 13.85 -9.61
CA LEU A 193 -7.68 14.52 -10.44
C LEU A 193 -7.10 14.97 -11.78
N ARG A 194 -5.88 15.51 -11.81
CA ARG A 194 -5.16 15.81 -13.07
C ARG A 194 -4.89 14.54 -13.88
N LEU A 195 -4.52 13.45 -13.22
CA LEU A 195 -4.30 12.16 -13.86
C LEU A 195 -5.61 11.61 -14.45
N CYS A 196 -6.73 11.71 -13.73
CA CYS A 196 -8.06 11.35 -14.24
C CYS A 196 -8.38 12.14 -15.51
N ARG A 197 -8.20 13.46 -15.48
CA ARG A 197 -8.42 14.34 -16.64
C ARG A 197 -7.52 13.97 -17.82
N ALA A 198 -6.22 13.73 -17.58
CA ALA A 198 -5.26 13.37 -18.61
C ALA A 198 -5.53 11.99 -19.25
N LEU A 199 -6.10 11.07 -18.49
CA LEU A 199 -6.51 9.73 -18.94
C LEU A 199 -7.98 9.64 -19.35
N ALA A 200 -8.71 10.77 -19.41
CA ALA A 200 -10.13 10.84 -19.70
C ALA A 200 -11.03 9.96 -18.79
N MET A 201 -10.60 9.68 -17.56
CA MET A 201 -11.41 9.01 -16.54
C MET A 201 -12.49 9.98 -16.02
N LYS A 202 -13.75 9.55 -16.08
CA LYS A 202 -14.90 10.44 -15.86
C LYS A 202 -15.32 10.48 -14.40
N ARG A 203 -15.86 11.62 -13.97
CA ARG A 203 -16.55 11.82 -12.69
C ARG A 203 -15.83 11.17 -11.50
N PRO A 204 -14.58 11.57 -11.18
CA PRO A 204 -13.89 11.07 -10.00
C PRO A 204 -14.66 11.43 -8.72
N LEU A 205 -14.98 10.43 -7.89
CA LEU A 205 -15.35 10.67 -6.48
C LEU A 205 -14.06 10.73 -5.66
N VAL A 206 -13.85 11.83 -4.96
CA VAL A 206 -12.81 11.98 -3.94
C VAL A 206 -13.46 11.83 -2.57
N GLU A 207 -12.95 10.89 -1.78
CA GLU A 207 -13.36 10.69 -0.39
C GLU A 207 -12.19 10.99 0.53
N ILE A 208 -12.44 11.77 1.59
CA ILE A 208 -11.49 11.94 2.70
C ILE A 208 -12.07 11.30 3.96
N SER A 209 -11.22 10.62 4.71
CA SER A 209 -11.53 10.03 6.01
C SER A 209 -10.45 10.42 7.03
N ASP A 210 -10.76 10.44 8.32
CA ASP A 210 -9.75 10.44 9.38
C ASP A 210 -9.91 9.18 10.23
N LEU A 211 -8.97 8.24 10.09
CA LEU A 211 -9.07 6.96 10.76
C LEU A 211 -8.96 7.06 12.29
N ARG A 212 -8.47 8.18 12.85
CA ARG A 212 -8.51 8.43 14.30
C ARG A 212 -9.93 8.72 14.75
N VAL A 213 -10.69 9.48 13.96
CA VAL A 213 -12.10 9.78 14.23
C VAL A 213 -12.92 8.50 14.09
N THR A 214 -12.75 7.76 12.99
CA THR A 214 -13.42 6.47 12.79
C THR A 214 -13.09 5.47 13.91
N ALA A 215 -11.83 5.35 14.33
CA ALA A 215 -11.44 4.48 15.44
C ALA A 215 -12.14 4.88 16.75
N GLY A 216 -12.14 6.17 17.11
CA GLY A 216 -12.83 6.65 18.31
C GLY A 216 -14.34 6.41 18.29
N LEU A 217 -14.98 6.57 17.13
CA LEU A 217 -16.41 6.30 16.94
C LEU A 217 -16.77 4.81 17.10
N LEU A 218 -15.88 3.93 16.66
CA LEU A 218 -16.01 2.48 16.81
C LEU A 218 -15.76 2.03 18.26
N GLU A 219 -14.73 2.58 18.91
CA GLU A 219 -14.42 2.30 20.31
C GLU A 219 -15.56 2.71 21.24
N ALA A 220 -16.19 3.87 20.99
CA ALA A 220 -17.38 4.31 21.70
C ALA A 220 -18.58 3.36 21.57
N ARG A 221 -18.57 2.48 20.56
CA ARG A 221 -19.58 1.43 20.33
C ARG A 221 -19.08 0.04 20.72
N GLY A 222 -17.97 -0.05 21.45
CA GLY A 222 -17.40 -1.31 21.93
C GLY A 222 -16.69 -2.16 20.86
N VAL A 223 -16.39 -1.59 19.69
CA VAL A 223 -15.65 -2.29 18.63
C VAL A 223 -14.17 -1.97 18.75
N ARG A 224 -13.34 -3.01 18.88
CA ARG A 224 -11.88 -2.85 18.93
C ARG A 224 -11.29 -2.89 17.52
N GLY A 225 -10.21 -2.14 17.31
CA GLY A 225 -9.53 -2.09 16.00
C GLY A 225 -9.05 -3.46 15.51
N ASP A 226 -8.67 -4.37 16.42
CA ASP A 226 -8.23 -5.74 16.08
C ASP A 226 -9.34 -6.55 15.39
N ASP A 227 -10.58 -6.40 15.87
CA ASP A 227 -11.74 -7.09 15.33
C ASP A 227 -12.03 -6.60 13.88
N VAL A 228 -11.79 -5.31 13.63
CA VAL A 228 -11.90 -4.71 12.30
C VAL A 228 -10.80 -5.23 11.38
N ARG A 229 -9.53 -5.25 11.80
CA ARG A 229 -8.40 -5.70 10.98
C ARG A 229 -8.49 -7.16 10.55
N GLN A 230 -9.18 -7.99 11.32
CA GLN A 230 -9.42 -9.39 10.97
C GLN A 230 -10.51 -9.53 9.89
N ALA A 231 -11.52 -8.67 9.90
CA ALA A 231 -12.73 -8.81 9.08
C ALA A 231 -12.77 -7.91 7.83
N VAL A 232 -12.18 -6.72 7.89
CA VAL A 232 -12.18 -5.73 6.81
C VAL A 232 -10.91 -5.88 5.97
N ARG A 233 -11.06 -5.93 4.65
CA ARG A 233 -9.96 -6.13 3.71
C ARG A 233 -10.05 -5.12 2.57
N ALA A 234 -8.99 -4.35 2.35
CA ALA A 234 -8.96 -3.32 1.30
C ALA A 234 -9.22 -3.85 -0.12
N HIS A 235 -8.83 -5.10 -0.40
CA HIS A 235 -9.08 -5.74 -1.69
C HIS A 235 -10.50 -6.32 -1.84
N ARG A 236 -11.33 -6.27 -0.79
CA ARG A 236 -12.73 -6.72 -0.82
C ARG A 236 -13.65 -5.51 -0.75
N SER A 237 -14.17 -5.11 -1.92
CA SER A 237 -15.11 -4.00 -2.03
C SER A 237 -16.32 -4.19 -1.11
N GLY A 238 -16.73 -3.11 -0.43
CA GLY A 238 -17.84 -3.10 0.52
C GLY A 238 -17.59 -3.85 1.83
N SER A 239 -16.36 -4.27 2.15
CA SER A 239 -16.08 -4.99 3.40
C SER A 239 -16.33 -4.14 4.65
N SER A 240 -16.05 -2.83 4.59
CA SER A 240 -16.42 -1.90 5.66
C SER A 240 -17.93 -1.85 5.91
N GLN A 241 -18.72 -1.64 4.86
CA GLN A 241 -20.18 -1.57 4.94
C GLN A 241 -20.76 -2.87 5.53
N LYS A 242 -20.36 -4.03 4.99
CA LYS A 242 -20.81 -5.35 5.49
C LYS A 242 -20.47 -5.56 6.97
N PHE A 243 -19.30 -5.11 7.40
CA PHE A 243 -18.86 -5.24 8.79
C PHE A 243 -19.72 -4.41 9.75
N LEU A 244 -20.06 -3.18 9.35
CA LEU A 244 -20.91 -2.27 10.11
C LEU A 244 -22.35 -2.77 10.16
N GLU A 245 -22.92 -3.15 9.01
CA GLU A 245 -24.27 -3.71 8.88
C GLU A 245 -24.44 -4.98 9.72
N SER A 246 -23.47 -5.90 9.68
CA SER A 246 -23.54 -7.15 10.46
C SER A 246 -23.55 -6.94 11.98
N ARG A 247 -23.20 -5.73 12.44
CA ARG A 247 -23.17 -5.34 13.85
C ARG A 247 -24.24 -4.29 14.20
N GLY A 248 -25.08 -3.89 13.24
CA GLY A 248 -26.07 -2.83 13.43
C GLY A 248 -25.43 -1.49 13.81
N ILE A 249 -24.22 -1.22 13.33
CA ILE A 249 -23.49 0.02 13.63
C ILE A 249 -23.71 1.02 12.50
N GLU A 250 -24.26 2.17 12.87
CA GLU A 250 -24.33 3.35 12.02
C GLU A 250 -23.35 4.41 12.55
N LEU A 251 -22.45 4.86 11.68
CA LEU A 251 -21.51 5.93 11.97
C LEU A 251 -22.08 7.26 11.42
N PRO A 252 -21.82 8.40 12.07
CA PRO A 252 -22.31 9.68 11.60
C PRO A 252 -21.74 10.01 10.22
N ASP A 253 -22.49 10.79 9.44
CA ASP A 253 -22.06 11.28 8.13
C ASP A 253 -21.10 12.47 8.20
N SER A 254 -20.98 13.10 9.37
CA SER A 254 -20.18 14.31 9.60
C SER A 254 -19.42 14.25 10.92
N ASP A 255 -18.28 14.94 10.94
CA ASP A 255 -17.51 15.23 12.14
C ASP A 255 -16.98 16.67 12.02
N PRO A 256 -17.27 17.58 12.97
CA PRO A 256 -16.94 19.01 12.80
C PRO A 256 -15.46 19.30 12.52
N ARG A 257 -14.55 18.49 13.07
CA ARG A 257 -13.12 18.66 12.84
C ARG A 257 -12.75 18.20 11.44
N LEU A 258 -13.23 17.03 11.02
CA LEU A 258 -12.99 16.52 9.68
C LEU A 258 -13.63 17.41 8.61
N ASP A 259 -14.83 17.94 8.87
CA ASP A 259 -15.53 18.84 7.94
C ASP A 259 -14.75 20.14 7.74
N SER A 260 -14.17 20.70 8.83
CA SER A 260 -13.30 21.87 8.74
C SER A 260 -12.05 21.61 7.91
N ILE A 261 -11.42 20.44 8.08
CA ILE A 261 -10.26 20.02 7.27
C ILE A 261 -10.68 19.79 5.81
N ALA A 262 -11.79 19.11 5.59
CA ALA A 262 -12.33 18.80 4.27
C ALA A 262 -12.68 20.08 3.51
N ALA A 263 -13.25 21.09 4.17
CA ALA A 263 -13.50 22.40 3.55
C ALA A 263 -12.20 23.03 3.05
N ARG A 264 -11.15 23.11 3.90
CA ARG A 264 -9.83 23.64 3.52
C ARG A 264 -9.19 22.90 2.34
N VAL A 265 -9.41 21.59 2.25
CA VAL A 265 -8.84 20.75 1.18
C VAL A 265 -9.66 20.81 -0.10
N PHE A 266 -10.99 20.70 0.01
CA PHE A 266 -11.90 20.57 -1.14
C PHE A 266 -12.22 21.90 -1.81
N GLU A 267 -12.34 23.00 -1.08
CA GLU A 267 -12.71 24.31 -1.65
C GLU A 267 -11.85 24.69 -2.87
N PRO A 268 -10.50 24.76 -2.79
CA PRO A 268 -9.68 25.08 -3.96
C PRO A 268 -9.71 24.00 -5.06
N LEU A 269 -10.06 22.76 -4.73
CA LEU A 269 -10.12 21.64 -5.68
C LEU A 269 -11.45 21.59 -6.44
N ARG A 270 -12.56 22.03 -5.82
CA ARG A 270 -13.86 22.11 -6.49
C ARG A 270 -13.83 23.09 -7.65
N ASP A 271 -13.13 24.21 -7.48
CA ASP A 271 -12.95 25.21 -8.53
C ASP A 271 -12.03 24.70 -9.66
N GLU A 272 -10.94 23.99 -9.32
CA GLU A 272 -10.00 23.44 -10.30
C GLU A 272 -10.57 22.22 -11.05
N PHE A 273 -11.48 21.46 -10.42
CA PHE A 273 -12.05 20.20 -10.91
C PHE A 273 -13.57 20.13 -10.71
N PRO A 274 -14.36 20.93 -11.45
CA PRO A 274 -15.82 20.92 -11.36
C PRO A 274 -16.46 19.58 -11.79
N GLU A 275 -15.72 18.73 -12.50
CA GLU A 275 -16.14 17.38 -12.87
C GLU A 275 -16.07 16.36 -11.72
N ALA A 276 -15.44 16.70 -10.60
CA ALA A 276 -15.21 15.80 -9.48
C ALA A 276 -16.28 15.93 -8.39
N ASP A 277 -16.67 14.80 -7.81
CA ASP A 277 -17.50 14.75 -6.61
C ASP A 277 -16.58 14.65 -5.37
N PHE A 278 -16.97 15.27 -4.26
CA PHE A 278 -16.17 15.29 -3.04
C PHE A 278 -17.04 14.95 -1.82
N ALA A 279 -16.58 14.01 -1.01
CA ALA A 279 -17.28 13.54 0.18
C ALA A 279 -16.33 13.29 1.36
N VAL A 280 -16.88 13.44 2.57
CA VAL A 280 -16.29 12.87 3.79
C VAL A 280 -16.85 11.46 3.95
N ASN A 281 -16.00 10.50 4.35
CA ASN A 281 -16.43 9.11 4.59
C ASN A 281 -15.89 8.61 5.93
N LEU A 282 -16.71 8.70 6.98
CA LEU A 282 -16.39 8.17 8.31
C LEU A 282 -16.59 6.65 8.43
N SER A 283 -17.30 6.05 7.48
CA SER A 283 -17.59 4.61 7.38
C SER A 283 -16.50 3.81 6.68
N ARG A 284 -15.42 4.45 6.20
CA ARG A 284 -14.23 3.79 5.66
C ARG A 284 -13.44 3.13 6.79
N LEU A 285 -13.51 1.80 6.86
CA LEU A 285 -12.76 1.01 7.83
C LEU A 285 -11.46 0.43 7.25
N GLU A 286 -11.29 0.45 5.92
CA GLU A 286 -10.06 0.00 5.29
C GLU A 286 -8.86 0.86 5.74
N GLY A 287 -7.75 0.20 6.08
CA GLY A 287 -6.53 0.87 6.53
C GLY A 287 -6.51 1.23 8.02
N LEU A 288 -7.54 0.87 8.81
CA LEU A 288 -7.52 1.02 10.26
C LEU A 288 -6.34 0.26 10.89
N GLY A 289 -5.53 0.98 11.68
CA GLY A 289 -4.29 0.47 12.25
C GLY A 289 -3.09 0.48 11.29
N TYR A 290 -3.28 0.90 10.04
CA TYR A 290 -2.20 1.16 9.07
C TYR A 290 -1.96 2.67 8.90
N TYR A 291 -3.01 3.43 8.57
CA TYR A 291 -2.92 4.89 8.52
C TYR A 291 -3.17 5.51 9.90
N THR A 292 -2.49 6.61 10.18
CA THR A 292 -2.49 7.30 11.47
C THR A 292 -3.40 8.53 11.52
N GLY A 293 -4.12 8.84 10.44
CA GLY A 293 -4.99 10.01 10.39
C GLY A 293 -5.72 10.15 9.06
N LEU A 294 -5.56 11.31 8.42
CA LEU A 294 -6.23 11.63 7.17
C LEU A 294 -5.86 10.64 6.06
N CYS A 295 -6.87 10.26 5.29
CA CYS A 295 -6.75 9.35 4.15
C CYS A 295 -7.50 9.93 2.96
N LEU A 296 -7.10 9.51 1.76
CA LEU A 296 -7.81 9.77 0.52
C LEU A 296 -8.22 8.46 -0.15
N ARG A 297 -9.31 8.52 -0.90
CA ARG A 297 -9.68 7.53 -1.89
C ARG A 297 -10.20 8.25 -3.13
N VAL A 298 -9.80 7.78 -4.31
CA VAL A 298 -10.31 8.31 -5.59
C VAL A 298 -10.93 7.19 -6.41
N SER A 299 -12.18 7.40 -6.80
CA SER A 299 -13.00 6.43 -7.49
C SER A 299 -13.69 7.07 -8.70
N PRO A 300 -13.05 7.08 -9.88
CA PRO A 300 -13.70 7.49 -11.14
C PRO A 300 -14.79 6.50 -11.56
N GLU A 301 -15.73 7.00 -12.35
CA GLU A 301 -16.80 6.22 -12.95
C GLU A 301 -16.23 5.45 -14.15
N ALA A 302 -16.34 4.12 -14.11
CA ALA A 302 -15.95 3.25 -15.21
C ALA A 302 -17.06 3.18 -16.29
N PRO A 303 -16.78 2.64 -17.50
CA PRO A 303 -17.74 2.60 -18.60
C PRO A 303 -19.07 1.88 -18.31
N ASP A 304 -19.11 1.02 -17.30
CA ASP A 304 -20.31 0.33 -16.82
C ASP A 304 -21.09 1.10 -15.74
N GLY A 305 -20.70 2.35 -15.46
CA GLY A 305 -21.35 3.24 -14.49
C GLY A 305 -20.94 2.99 -13.04
N VAL A 306 -20.07 2.01 -12.77
CA VAL A 306 -19.60 1.67 -11.42
C VAL A 306 -18.36 2.50 -11.08
N ARG A 307 -18.30 3.02 -9.85
CA ARG A 307 -17.08 3.67 -9.32
C ARG A 307 -16.21 2.63 -8.63
N TYR A 308 -14.99 2.46 -9.14
CA TYR A 308 -13.99 1.58 -8.51
C TYR A 308 -12.93 2.41 -7.80
N PRO A 309 -12.53 2.06 -6.57
CA PRO A 309 -11.40 2.71 -5.92
C PRO A 309 -10.12 2.36 -6.67
N VAL A 310 -9.60 3.31 -7.46
CA VAL A 310 -8.36 3.13 -8.24
C VAL A 310 -7.15 3.64 -7.48
N ALA A 311 -7.34 4.68 -6.65
CA ALA A 311 -6.29 5.25 -5.82
C ALA A 311 -6.70 5.27 -4.35
N ASP A 312 -5.73 4.97 -3.48
CA ASP A 312 -5.88 4.98 -2.02
C ASP A 312 -4.59 5.57 -1.41
N GLY A 313 -4.70 6.21 -0.26
CA GLY A 313 -3.57 6.80 0.45
C GLY A 313 -3.95 7.36 1.80
N GLY A 314 -2.95 7.79 2.55
CA GLY A 314 -3.12 8.43 3.84
C GLY A 314 -1.81 8.66 4.57
N PHE A 315 -1.92 9.28 5.74
CA PHE A 315 -0.77 9.52 6.59
C PHE A 315 -0.34 8.25 7.33
N THR A 316 0.96 8.02 7.41
CA THR A 316 1.57 6.96 8.23
C THR A 316 2.60 7.57 9.19
N ASP A 317 3.01 6.79 10.19
CA ASP A 317 4.05 7.20 11.15
C ASP A 317 5.46 6.72 10.75
N TRP A 318 5.64 6.24 9.52
CA TRP A 318 6.85 5.54 9.13
C TRP A 318 8.10 6.40 9.21
N THR A 319 8.06 7.64 8.71
CA THR A 319 9.21 8.56 8.83
C THR A 319 9.48 8.92 10.29
N ALA A 320 8.44 9.10 11.12
CA ALA A 320 8.60 9.34 12.55
C ALA A 320 9.34 8.20 13.24
N ARG A 321 9.00 6.94 12.90
CA ARG A 321 9.63 5.74 13.45
C ARG A 321 11.04 5.53 12.92
N LEU A 322 11.24 5.61 11.60
CA LEU A 322 12.54 5.43 10.93
C LEU A 322 13.57 6.48 11.38
N LEU A 323 13.10 7.67 11.74
CA LEU A 323 13.96 8.79 12.11
C LEU A 323 13.97 9.13 13.60
N ALA A 324 13.20 8.39 14.40
CA ALA A 324 12.99 8.61 15.83
C ALA A 324 12.59 10.06 16.18
N ASP A 325 11.69 10.65 15.39
CA ASP A 325 11.23 12.03 15.55
C ASP A 325 9.72 12.13 15.32
N ARG A 326 8.95 12.33 16.40
CA ARG A 326 7.48 12.39 16.37
C ARG A 326 6.92 13.56 15.56
N LYS A 327 7.74 14.56 15.20
CA LYS A 327 7.31 15.63 14.32
C LYS A 327 7.43 15.28 12.84
N GLU A 328 8.08 14.17 12.46
CA GLU A 328 8.12 13.76 11.06
C GLU A 328 6.75 13.21 10.64
N LEU A 329 6.28 13.63 9.48
CA LEU A 329 5.03 13.21 8.87
C LEU A 329 5.32 12.58 7.51
N LEU A 330 4.51 11.61 7.12
CA LEU A 330 4.58 10.98 5.81
C LEU A 330 3.16 10.81 5.25
N MET A 331 2.87 11.46 4.14
CA MET A 331 1.72 11.15 3.30
C MET A 331 2.13 10.11 2.27
N THR A 332 1.39 9.02 2.13
CA THR A 332 1.59 8.02 1.07
C THR A 332 0.31 7.87 0.25
N SER A 333 0.44 7.59 -1.05
CA SER A 333 -0.70 7.18 -1.86
C SER A 333 -0.24 6.40 -3.09
N GLY A 334 -1.13 5.57 -3.65
CA GLY A 334 -0.84 4.82 -4.86
C GLY A 334 -2.07 4.58 -5.72
N ILE A 335 -1.83 4.37 -7.02
CA ILE A 335 -2.83 3.98 -8.01
C ILE A 335 -2.36 2.74 -8.75
N GLY A 336 -3.21 1.72 -8.84
CA GLY A 336 -2.91 0.48 -9.56
C GLY A 336 -3.00 0.71 -11.07
N SER A 337 -1.87 0.98 -11.74
CA SER A 337 -1.85 1.34 -13.16
C SER A 337 -2.38 0.22 -14.05
N GLU A 338 -2.13 -1.05 -13.70
CA GLU A 338 -2.71 -2.18 -14.41
C GLU A 338 -4.23 -2.25 -14.29
N PHE A 339 -4.78 -1.97 -13.11
CA PHE A 339 -6.22 -1.95 -12.94
C PHE A 339 -6.84 -0.82 -13.76
N VAL A 340 -6.21 0.35 -13.78
CA VAL A 340 -6.64 1.48 -14.62
C VAL A 340 -6.62 1.10 -16.09
N CYS A 341 -5.50 0.57 -16.60
CA CYS A 341 -5.36 0.20 -18.01
C CYS A 341 -6.35 -0.90 -18.44
N ARG A 342 -6.76 -1.81 -17.55
CA ARG A 342 -7.76 -2.84 -17.89
C ARG A 342 -9.18 -2.29 -17.93
N ARG A 343 -9.46 -1.24 -17.15
CA ARG A 343 -10.82 -0.87 -16.80
C ARG A 343 -11.29 0.44 -17.43
N TYR A 344 -10.36 1.33 -17.75
CA TYR A 344 -10.64 2.69 -18.20
C TYR A 344 -10.00 3.05 -19.55
N LEU A 345 -9.00 2.28 -20.01
CA LEU A 345 -8.27 2.52 -21.26
C LEU A 345 -8.49 1.36 -22.23
#